data_AF-A0A920TBD9-F1
#
_entry.id   AF-A0A920TBD9-F1
#
_cell.length_a   1.000
_cell.length_b   1.000
_cell.length_c   1.000
_cell.angle_alpha   90.00
_cell.angle_beta   90.00
_cell.angle_gamma   90.00
#
_symmetry.space_group_name_H-M   'P 1'
#
loop_
_entity.id
_entity.type
_entity.pdbx_description
1 polymer ?
#
loop_
_entity_poly.entity_id
_entity_poly.type
_entity_poly.pdbx_seq_one_letter_code
_entity_poly.pdbx_strand_id
1 'polypeptide(L)'
;MASHGHGWGDGKRGFREVTGGFRTSGTTDVAIASANKVGSRGRVVFSNSIGGRYDEAVPVHVYWGGRDGFDPERVWKIPFQSGYESSAADLNADGHVDLVLLNSGHSHTDTPGKNTLGVNIFWGGKNGYDLEKRRSVIHEHYLGTSSVADLDRDGWLDLVLEAFAPEGPGQVDQLFVYYGSAKGFGHGRRVQFDKPGYSQEHVVADLNDDGWLDIAHGSRSQHTIRILWGQRDGFSVKRSSLLNLAGVLGMSAPTWMGTAGRPVCWDLRRSGVGHP
;
A
#
# COMPACT_ATOMS: atom_id res chain seq x y z
N MET A 1 13.71 -9.03 -4.58
CA MET A 1 13.03 -10.22 -4.01
C MET A 1 11.83 -10.50 -4.91
N ALA A 2 11.48 -11.77 -5.12
CA ALA A 2 10.45 -12.15 -6.08
C ALA A 2 9.04 -11.99 -5.48
N SER A 3 8.18 -11.21 -6.13
CA SER A 3 6.76 -11.10 -5.77
C SER A 3 6.02 -12.37 -6.21
N HIS A 4 5.30 -12.99 -5.28
CA HIS A 4 4.51 -14.19 -5.53
C HIS A 4 3.06 -13.79 -5.79
N GLY A 5 2.65 -13.82 -7.07
CA GLY A 5 1.25 -13.67 -7.47
C GLY A 5 0.56 -15.02 -7.52
N HIS A 6 -0.30 -15.32 -6.55
CA HIS A 6 -1.22 -16.47 -6.63
C HIS A 6 -2.63 -15.98 -7.00
N GLY A 7 -2.98 -16.11 -8.28
CA GLY A 7 -4.34 -15.88 -8.77
C GLY A 7 -5.08 -17.21 -8.91
N TRP A 8 -6.19 -17.38 -8.19
CA TRP A 8 -7.13 -18.46 -8.45
C TRP A 8 -8.06 -18.05 -9.59
N GLY A 9 -7.85 -18.66 -10.77
CA GLY A 9 -8.72 -18.56 -11.94
C GLY A 9 -9.48 -19.87 -12.18
N ASP A 10 -10.60 -19.80 -12.89
CA ASP A 10 -11.51 -20.90 -13.28
C ASP A 10 -10.90 -22.01 -14.17
N GLY A 11 -9.56 -22.12 -14.22
CA GLY A 11 -8.83 -23.07 -15.05
C GLY A 11 -8.94 -22.83 -16.56
N LYS A 12 -9.67 -21.80 -17.01
CA LYS A 12 -9.88 -21.51 -18.44
C LYS A 12 -9.06 -20.34 -18.98
N ARG A 13 -8.31 -19.64 -18.12
CA ARG A 13 -7.38 -18.57 -18.55
C ARG A 13 -6.01 -19.18 -18.83
N GLY A 14 -5.70 -19.37 -20.12
CA GLY A 14 -4.35 -19.73 -20.55
C GLY A 14 -3.41 -18.54 -20.44
N PHE A 15 -2.25 -18.73 -19.84
CA PHE A 15 -1.13 -17.80 -20.00
C PHE A 15 -0.52 -18.04 -21.38
N ARG A 16 -0.48 -17.01 -22.22
CA ARG A 16 0.27 -17.04 -23.47
C ARG A 16 1.54 -16.21 -23.29
N GLU A 17 2.68 -16.79 -23.62
CA GLU A 17 3.90 -16.02 -23.77
C GLU A 17 3.69 -15.00 -24.89
N VAL A 18 3.91 -13.72 -24.57
CA VAL A 18 3.83 -12.62 -25.51
C VAL A 18 5.25 -12.13 -25.79
N THR A 19 5.58 -11.98 -27.07
CA THR A 19 6.87 -11.43 -27.51
C THR A 19 6.90 -9.94 -27.18
N GLY A 20 7.77 -9.56 -26.24
CA GLY A 20 7.87 -8.20 -25.72
C GLY A 20 7.63 -8.16 -24.21
N GLY A 21 8.63 -7.74 -23.44
CA GLY A 21 8.56 -7.61 -21.98
C GLY A 21 8.93 -6.20 -21.54
N PHE A 22 8.47 -5.82 -20.35
CA PHE A 22 8.84 -4.56 -19.71
C PHE A 22 10.16 -4.76 -18.97
N ARG A 23 11.12 -3.85 -19.15
CA ARG A 23 12.34 -3.83 -18.34
C ARG A 23 12.19 -2.80 -17.23
N THR A 24 12.33 -3.26 -15.99
CA THR A 24 12.48 -2.41 -14.81
C THR A 24 13.83 -2.71 -14.14
N SER A 25 14.35 -1.78 -13.36
CA SER A 25 15.61 -1.92 -12.62
C SER A 25 15.35 -1.61 -11.16
N GLY A 26 15.85 -2.46 -10.26
CA GLY A 26 15.72 -2.24 -8.82
C GLY A 26 14.29 -2.19 -8.33
N THR A 27 13.37 -2.95 -8.95
CA THR A 27 11.98 -3.07 -8.50
C THR A 27 11.94 -3.73 -7.12
N THR A 28 11.34 -3.02 -6.16
CA THR A 28 11.16 -3.46 -4.76
C THR A 28 9.76 -4.02 -4.54
N ASP A 29 8.76 -3.51 -5.24
CA ASP A 29 7.36 -3.92 -5.10
C ASP A 29 6.58 -3.83 -6.44
N VAL A 30 5.52 -4.62 -6.55
CA VAL A 30 4.60 -4.66 -7.70
C VAL A 30 3.14 -4.71 -7.23
N ALA A 31 2.37 -3.67 -7.55
CA ALA A 31 0.92 -3.65 -7.33
C ALA A 31 0.12 -3.82 -8.62
N ILE A 32 -1.05 -4.45 -8.50
CA ILE A 32 -2.02 -4.59 -9.59
C ILE A 32 -3.25 -3.75 -9.25
N ALA A 33 -3.52 -2.73 -10.06
CA ALA A 33 -4.73 -1.93 -9.99
C ALA A 33 -5.74 -2.49 -11.00
N SER A 34 -6.76 -3.19 -10.50
CA SER A 34 -7.75 -3.86 -11.36
C SER A 34 -8.65 -2.87 -12.13
N ALA A 35 -9.20 -3.33 -13.26
CA ALA A 35 -10.19 -2.56 -14.00
C ALA A 35 -11.58 -2.72 -13.35
N ASN A 36 -11.98 -1.75 -12.53
CA ASN A 36 -13.19 -1.88 -11.70
C ASN A 36 -14.49 -1.41 -12.37
N LYS A 37 -14.41 -0.80 -13.57
CA LYS A 37 -15.57 -0.33 -14.36
C LYS A 37 -15.44 -0.77 -15.82
N VAL A 38 -16.59 -0.98 -16.48
CA VAL A 38 -16.63 -1.24 -17.93
C VAL A 38 -15.98 -0.06 -18.67
N GLY A 39 -14.93 -0.35 -19.44
CA GLY A 39 -14.15 0.67 -20.16
C GLY A 39 -12.92 1.19 -19.41
N SER A 40 -12.73 0.88 -18.12
CA SER A 40 -11.46 1.13 -17.45
C SER A 40 -10.43 0.06 -17.82
N ARG A 41 -9.16 0.43 -17.71
CA ARG A 41 -8.02 -0.43 -18.06
C ARG A 41 -7.34 -0.90 -16.77
N GLY A 42 -6.82 -2.13 -16.74
CA GLY A 42 -5.98 -2.59 -15.62
C GLY A 42 -4.62 -1.88 -15.61
N ARG A 43 -3.96 -1.85 -14.46
CA ARG A 43 -2.63 -1.27 -14.26
C ARG A 43 -1.72 -2.25 -13.54
N VAL A 44 -0.43 -2.19 -13.88
CA VAL A 44 0.64 -2.77 -13.07
C VAL A 44 1.60 -1.65 -12.71
N VAL A 45 1.85 -1.49 -11.41
CA VAL A 45 2.77 -0.51 -10.84
C VAL A 45 4.04 -1.24 -10.46
N PHE A 46 5.19 -0.69 -10.83
CA PHE A 46 6.51 -1.17 -10.45
C PHE A 46 7.20 -0.08 -9.64
N SER A 47 7.31 -0.31 -8.33
CA SER A 47 8.02 0.54 -7.39
C SER A 47 9.50 0.27 -7.54
N ASN A 48 10.26 1.28 -8.02
CA ASN A 48 11.68 1.13 -8.33
C ASN A 48 12.50 1.98 -7.37
N SER A 49 13.52 1.38 -6.76
CA SER A 49 14.35 2.04 -5.75
C SER A 49 15.84 2.09 -6.11
N ILE A 50 16.34 1.30 -7.08
CA ILE A 50 17.78 1.25 -7.40
C ILE A 50 18.06 1.33 -8.91
N GLY A 51 18.74 2.42 -9.31
CA GLY A 51 19.16 2.71 -10.68
C GLY A 51 20.60 3.24 -10.81
N GLY A 52 21.41 3.14 -9.76
CA GLY A 52 22.83 3.52 -9.78
C GLY A 52 23.14 5.02 -9.70
N ARG A 53 22.20 5.85 -9.22
CA ARG A 53 22.43 7.28 -8.94
C ARG A 53 22.49 7.54 -7.44
N TYR A 54 23.39 8.43 -7.03
CA TYR A 54 23.60 8.81 -5.62
C TYR A 54 22.37 9.51 -4.99
N ASP A 55 21.49 10.08 -5.82
CA ASP A 55 20.27 10.77 -5.40
C ASP A 55 19.03 9.86 -5.35
N GLU A 56 19.18 8.56 -5.66
CA GLU A 56 18.10 7.57 -5.76
C GLU A 56 16.89 8.05 -6.60
N ALA A 57 17.10 8.96 -7.56
CA ALA A 57 16.08 9.47 -8.46
C ALA A 57 15.74 8.42 -9.52
N VAL A 58 14.95 7.42 -9.11
CA VAL A 58 14.48 6.32 -9.95
C VAL A 58 12.97 6.42 -10.09
N PRO A 59 12.44 6.57 -11.31
CA PRO A 59 11.01 6.76 -11.48
C PRO A 59 10.23 5.48 -11.14
N VAL A 60 9.07 5.65 -10.52
CA VAL A 60 8.06 4.59 -10.44
C VAL A 60 7.43 4.44 -11.82
N HIS A 61 7.34 3.21 -12.31
CA HIS A 61 6.73 2.92 -13.61
C HIS A 61 5.32 2.37 -13.43
N VAL A 62 4.34 3.00 -14.06
CA VAL A 62 2.95 2.53 -14.08
C VAL A 62 2.59 2.17 -15.52
N TYR A 63 2.41 0.87 -15.78
CA TYR A 63 2.02 0.37 -17.09
C TYR A 63 0.51 0.14 -17.16
N TRP A 64 -0.08 0.32 -18.34
CA TRP A 64 -1.50 0.03 -18.56
C TRP A 64 -1.81 -0.73 -19.84
N GLY A 65 -2.70 -1.71 -19.69
CA GLY A 65 -3.14 -2.56 -20.79
C GLY A 65 -4.44 -2.11 -21.44
N GLY A 66 -4.68 -2.60 -22.67
CA GLY A 66 -5.97 -2.52 -23.35
C GLY A 66 -6.58 -3.92 -23.52
N ARG A 67 -7.55 -4.06 -24.43
CA ARG A 67 -8.10 -5.37 -24.81
C ARG A 67 -7.02 -6.35 -25.31
N ASP A 68 -5.95 -5.81 -25.90
CA ASP A 68 -4.86 -6.57 -26.50
C ASP A 68 -3.71 -6.87 -25.52
N GLY A 69 -3.88 -6.59 -24.22
CA GLY A 69 -2.86 -6.76 -23.19
C GLY A 69 -2.10 -5.48 -22.84
N PHE A 70 -1.00 -5.62 -22.09
CA PHE A 70 -0.13 -4.52 -21.69
C PHE A 70 0.82 -4.13 -22.83
N ASP A 71 1.04 -2.83 -23.00
CA ASP A 71 1.88 -2.25 -24.04
C ASP A 71 3.06 -1.51 -23.38
N PRO A 72 4.33 -1.87 -23.67
CA PRO A 72 5.49 -1.28 -23.00
C PRO A 72 5.68 0.21 -23.26
N GLU A 73 5.09 0.72 -24.34
CA GLU A 73 5.09 2.15 -24.64
C GLU A 73 4.00 2.90 -23.86
N ARG A 74 3.05 2.19 -23.25
CA ARG A 74 2.00 2.74 -22.38
C ARG A 74 2.45 2.75 -20.93
N VAL A 75 3.35 3.68 -20.63
CA VAL A 75 3.97 3.83 -19.33
C VAL A 75 3.94 5.27 -18.84
N TRP A 76 3.64 5.44 -17.55
CA TRP A 76 3.88 6.69 -16.82
C TRP A 76 5.14 6.49 -16.01
N LYS A 77 6.07 7.44 -16.13
CA LYS A 77 7.31 7.48 -15.38
C LYS A 77 7.18 8.60 -14.36
N ILE A 78 6.84 8.23 -13.13
CA ILE A 78 6.57 9.20 -12.06
C ILE A 78 7.90 9.48 -11.35
N PRO A 79 8.39 10.74 -11.33
CA PRO A 79 9.70 11.08 -10.79
C PRO A 79 9.69 10.97 -9.26
N PHE A 80 10.25 9.89 -8.73
CA PHE A 80 10.34 9.59 -7.30
C PHE A 80 11.81 9.49 -6.86
N GLN A 81 12.01 9.61 -5.55
CA GLN A 81 13.29 9.44 -4.85
C GLN A 81 13.12 8.24 -3.93
N SER A 82 13.50 7.07 -4.43
CA SER A 82 13.22 5.77 -3.82
C SER A 82 11.72 5.46 -3.67
N GLY A 83 11.12 4.97 -4.76
CA GLY A 83 9.79 4.38 -4.74
C GLY A 83 9.82 2.96 -4.16
N TYR A 84 9.48 2.80 -2.88
CA TYR A 84 9.60 1.51 -2.18
C TYR A 84 8.41 0.59 -2.39
N GLU A 85 7.21 1.08 -2.16
CA GLU A 85 5.98 0.29 -2.15
C GLU A 85 4.84 1.05 -2.84
N SER A 86 3.91 0.26 -3.38
CA SER A 86 2.69 0.74 -4.02
C SER A 86 1.47 -0.05 -3.56
N SER A 87 0.39 0.67 -3.25
CA SER A 87 -0.91 0.10 -2.96
C SER A 87 -1.96 0.68 -3.92
N ALA A 88 -3.05 -0.05 -4.15
CA ALA A 88 -4.11 0.37 -5.07
C ALA A 88 -5.50 -0.01 -4.57
N ALA A 89 -6.38 0.98 -4.43
CA ALA A 89 -7.76 0.80 -3.99
C ALA A 89 -8.62 2.02 -4.40
N ASP A 90 -9.95 1.88 -4.38
CA ASP A 90 -10.88 3.00 -4.58
C ASP A 90 -11.09 3.72 -3.24
N LEU A 91 -10.18 4.64 -2.91
CA LEU A 91 -10.07 5.25 -1.57
C LEU A 91 -11.18 6.26 -1.31
N ASN A 92 -11.71 6.88 -2.37
CA ASN A 92 -12.78 7.88 -2.29
C ASN A 92 -14.17 7.34 -2.69
N ALA A 93 -14.29 6.03 -2.92
CA ALA A 93 -15.52 5.34 -3.31
C ALA A 93 -16.20 5.91 -4.58
N ASP A 94 -15.42 6.48 -5.51
CA ASP A 94 -15.94 7.05 -6.77
C ASP A 94 -16.07 6.00 -7.89
N GLY A 95 -15.67 4.77 -7.61
CA GLY A 95 -15.67 3.64 -8.54
C GLY A 95 -14.46 3.61 -9.47
N HIS A 96 -13.43 4.44 -9.23
CA HIS A 96 -12.15 4.40 -9.90
C HIS A 96 -11.05 4.02 -8.91
N VAL A 97 -10.13 3.17 -9.33
CA VAL A 97 -8.99 2.81 -8.48
C VAL A 97 -8.05 3.99 -8.37
N ASP A 98 -7.66 4.32 -7.15
CA ASP A 98 -6.60 5.24 -6.79
C ASP A 98 -5.28 4.49 -6.56
N LEU A 99 -4.16 5.18 -6.72
CA LEU A 99 -2.83 4.64 -6.43
C LEU A 99 -2.22 5.34 -5.22
N VAL A 100 -1.70 4.57 -4.28
CA VAL A 100 -0.90 5.02 -3.15
C VAL A 100 0.55 4.64 -3.44
N LEU A 101 1.42 5.62 -3.63
CA LEU A 101 2.82 5.40 -3.97
C LEU A 101 3.72 6.07 -2.93
N LEU A 102 4.66 5.31 -2.35
CA LEU A 102 5.57 5.83 -1.33
C LEU A 102 6.81 6.44 -1.97
N ASN A 103 7.04 7.73 -1.75
CA ASN A 103 8.26 8.44 -2.13
C ASN A 103 9.11 8.68 -0.88
N SER A 104 9.97 7.73 -0.53
CA SER A 104 10.57 7.67 0.82
C SER A 104 11.65 8.74 1.06
N GLY A 105 12.32 9.22 0.01
CA GLY A 105 13.36 10.25 0.11
C GLY A 105 14.61 9.80 0.87
N HIS A 106 14.89 8.49 0.91
CA HIS A 106 15.91 7.86 1.75
C HIS A 106 17.30 8.51 1.65
N SER A 107 17.70 9.02 0.50
CA SER A 107 19.03 9.62 0.29
C SER A 107 19.27 10.96 0.99
N HIS A 108 18.28 11.53 1.71
CA HIS A 108 18.41 12.81 2.44
C HIS A 108 18.95 13.99 1.60
N THR A 109 18.81 13.94 0.28
CA THR A 109 19.40 15.00 -0.55
C THR A 109 18.50 16.24 -0.51
N ASP A 110 19.10 17.43 -0.42
CA ASP A 110 18.44 18.74 -0.57
C ASP A 110 17.94 18.99 -2.01
N THR A 111 17.42 17.96 -2.67
CA THR A 111 17.08 17.94 -4.08
C THR A 111 15.70 18.53 -4.36
N PRO A 112 15.46 18.97 -5.62
CA PRO A 112 14.12 19.31 -6.09
C PRO A 112 13.17 18.11 -5.92
N GLY A 113 12.01 18.32 -5.29
CA GLY A 113 11.03 17.25 -5.06
C GLY A 113 10.55 17.08 -3.61
N LYS A 114 11.07 17.85 -2.65
CA LYS A 114 10.63 17.83 -1.24
C LYS A 114 9.11 17.87 -1.06
N ASN A 115 8.42 18.65 -1.90
CA ASN A 115 6.96 18.81 -1.89
C ASN A 115 6.20 17.51 -2.23
N THR A 116 6.91 16.49 -2.69
CA THR A 116 6.38 15.18 -3.08
C THR A 116 6.90 14.04 -2.23
N LEU A 117 7.73 14.31 -1.21
CA LEU A 117 8.20 13.30 -0.27
C LEU A 117 7.04 12.84 0.62
N GLY A 118 6.99 11.53 0.84
CA GLY A 118 5.97 10.83 1.61
C GLY A 118 4.99 10.06 0.75
N VAL A 119 3.74 9.95 1.21
CA VAL A 119 2.69 9.19 0.51
C VAL A 119 2.10 10.04 -0.60
N ASN A 120 2.13 9.53 -1.82
CA ASN A 120 1.51 10.18 -2.96
C ASN A 120 0.28 9.40 -3.40
N ILE A 121 -0.88 10.03 -3.24
CA ILE A 121 -2.15 9.45 -3.65
C ILE A 121 -2.53 10.06 -4.99
N PHE A 122 -2.56 9.23 -6.03
CA PHE A 122 -3.03 9.61 -7.37
C PHE A 122 -4.48 9.18 -7.51
N TRP A 123 -5.38 10.16 -7.55
CA TRP A 123 -6.81 9.90 -7.62
C TRP A 123 -7.22 9.47 -9.03
N GLY A 124 -7.76 8.26 -9.14
CA GLY A 124 -8.24 7.66 -10.37
C GLY A 124 -9.49 8.36 -10.89
N GLY A 125 -9.72 8.27 -12.19
CA GLY A 125 -10.90 8.86 -12.82
C GLY A 125 -11.22 8.24 -14.17
N LYS A 126 -12.29 8.72 -14.78
CA LYS A 126 -12.77 8.25 -16.10
C LYS A 126 -11.69 8.27 -17.20
N ASN A 127 -10.74 9.19 -17.12
CA ASN A 127 -9.67 9.37 -18.10
C ASN A 127 -8.33 8.77 -17.64
N GLY A 128 -8.32 7.99 -16.54
CA GLY A 128 -7.10 7.55 -15.87
C GLY A 128 -6.66 8.53 -14.79
N TYR A 129 -5.35 8.71 -14.64
CA TYR A 129 -4.74 9.51 -13.59
C TYR A 129 -4.20 10.82 -14.15
N ASP A 130 -4.33 11.90 -13.38
CA ASP A 130 -3.66 13.18 -13.64
C ASP A 130 -2.56 13.32 -12.58
N LEU A 131 -1.30 13.18 -13.01
CA LEU A 131 -0.15 13.12 -12.11
C LEU A 131 0.15 14.45 -11.40
N GLU A 132 -0.45 15.55 -11.87
CA GLU A 132 -0.18 16.90 -11.36
C GLU A 132 -1.40 17.46 -10.61
N LYS A 133 -2.60 17.37 -11.19
CA LYS A 133 -3.79 18.07 -10.68
C LYS A 133 -4.69 17.22 -9.78
N ARG A 134 -4.55 15.89 -9.82
CA ARG A 134 -5.35 14.97 -8.99
C ARG A 134 -4.45 14.10 -8.14
N ARG A 135 -3.59 14.78 -7.39
CA ARG A 135 -2.62 14.20 -6.46
C ARG A 135 -2.75 14.82 -5.08
N SER A 136 -2.73 13.98 -4.05
CA SER A 136 -2.54 14.39 -2.66
C SER A 136 -1.20 13.88 -2.15
N VAL A 137 -0.57 14.63 -1.25
CA VAL A 137 0.70 14.25 -0.63
C VAL A 137 0.53 14.28 0.89
N ILE A 138 0.83 13.17 1.56
CA ILE A 138 0.94 13.08 3.00
C ILE A 138 2.44 13.07 3.34
N HIS A 139 2.88 14.04 4.12
CA HIS A 139 4.29 14.22 4.46
C HIS A 139 4.67 13.40 5.70
N GLU A 140 4.85 12.10 5.49
CA GLU A 140 5.55 11.21 6.42
C GLU A 140 6.81 10.71 5.72
N HIS A 141 7.95 10.70 6.41
CA HIS A 141 9.24 10.40 5.81
C HIS A 141 9.67 8.94 6.06
N TYR A 142 10.63 8.46 5.27
CA TYR A 142 11.23 7.12 5.43
C TYR A 142 10.22 5.97 5.39
N LEU A 143 9.10 6.14 4.67
CA LEU A 143 8.10 5.10 4.56
C LEU A 143 8.62 3.92 3.71
N GLY A 144 8.41 2.72 4.23
CA GLY A 144 8.79 1.45 3.59
C GLY A 144 7.61 0.66 3.06
N THR A 145 6.48 0.69 3.78
CA THR A 145 5.30 -0.11 3.47
C THR A 145 4.02 0.64 3.77
N SER A 146 3.01 0.38 2.94
CA SER A 146 1.63 0.82 3.17
C SER A 146 0.66 -0.36 3.13
N SER A 147 -0.48 -0.20 3.77
CA SER A 147 -1.64 -1.08 3.58
C SER A 147 -2.91 -0.26 3.62
N VAL A 148 -3.92 -0.75 2.91
CA VAL A 148 -5.21 -0.09 2.75
C VAL A 148 -6.31 -1.02 3.24
N ALA A 149 -7.10 -0.59 4.21
CA ALA A 149 -8.24 -1.34 4.74
C ALA A 149 -9.19 -0.41 5.51
N ASP A 150 -10.47 -0.77 5.62
CA ASP A 150 -11.41 -0.09 6.53
C ASP A 150 -11.23 -0.65 7.95
N LEU A 151 -10.40 0.01 8.76
CA LEU A 151 -9.98 -0.47 10.08
C LEU A 151 -11.00 -0.13 11.16
N ASP A 152 -11.66 1.03 11.03
CA ASP A 152 -12.66 1.51 12.01
C ASP A 152 -14.11 1.19 11.61
N ARG A 153 -14.30 0.55 10.45
CA ARG A 153 -15.59 0.12 9.88
C ARG A 153 -16.54 1.28 9.60
N ASP A 154 -16.00 2.44 9.25
CA ASP A 154 -16.79 3.62 8.88
C ASP A 154 -17.19 3.65 7.40
N GLY A 155 -16.75 2.65 6.62
CA GLY A 155 -17.03 2.52 5.20
C GLY A 155 -16.06 3.28 4.30
N TRP A 156 -15.06 3.96 4.86
CA TRP A 156 -13.94 4.56 4.14
C TRP A 156 -12.68 3.72 4.34
N LEU A 157 -11.83 3.70 3.33
CA LEU A 157 -10.55 2.99 3.44
C LEU A 157 -9.54 3.85 4.22
N ASP A 158 -8.85 3.23 5.15
CA ASP A 158 -7.77 3.80 5.96
C ASP A 158 -6.40 3.40 5.41
N LEU A 159 -5.36 4.12 5.82
CA LEU A 159 -3.98 3.80 5.51
C LEU A 159 -3.21 3.41 6.77
N VAL A 160 -2.51 2.28 6.73
CA VAL A 160 -1.43 1.95 7.67
C VAL A 160 -0.11 2.21 6.96
N LEU A 161 0.74 3.04 7.55
CA LEU A 161 2.01 3.46 6.97
C LEU A 161 3.14 3.17 7.94
N GLU A 162 4.18 2.50 7.46
CA GLU A 162 5.33 2.16 8.30
C GLU A 162 6.59 2.88 7.82
N ALA A 163 7.24 3.61 8.74
CA ALA A 163 8.58 4.13 8.52
C ALA A 163 9.65 3.08 8.83
N PHE A 164 10.63 2.92 7.95
CA PHE A 164 11.75 2.00 8.14
C PHE A 164 12.95 2.62 8.88
N ALA A 165 12.95 3.93 9.08
CA ALA A 165 14.00 4.66 9.78
C ALA A 165 13.40 5.86 10.56
N PRO A 166 14.10 6.36 11.59
CA PRO A 166 13.63 7.51 12.35
C PRO A 166 13.93 8.81 11.59
N GLU A 167 13.14 9.86 11.83
CA GLU A 167 13.33 11.14 11.11
C GLU A 167 14.59 11.90 11.55
N GLY A 168 15.12 11.60 12.73
CA GLY A 168 16.32 12.21 13.24
C GLY A 168 17.07 11.37 14.27
N PRO A 169 18.31 11.76 14.58
CA PRO A 169 19.13 11.08 15.58
C PRO A 169 18.43 11.02 16.94
N GLY A 170 18.40 9.84 17.55
CA GLY A 170 17.80 9.61 18.87
C GLY A 170 16.27 9.49 18.89
N GLN A 171 15.61 9.59 17.73
CA GLN A 171 14.18 9.27 17.61
C GLN A 171 13.97 7.77 17.34
N VAL A 172 12.74 7.31 17.52
CA VAL A 172 12.31 5.95 17.20
C VAL A 172 11.45 5.95 15.95
N ASP A 173 11.58 4.90 15.13
CA ASP A 173 10.73 4.71 13.95
C ASP A 173 9.26 4.70 14.35
N GLN A 174 8.40 5.03 13.40
CA GLN A 174 6.98 5.24 13.65
C GLN A 174 6.13 4.34 12.75
N LEU A 175 4.97 3.95 13.30
CA LEU A 175 3.85 3.40 12.53
C LEU A 175 2.69 4.39 12.62
N PHE A 176 2.11 4.74 11.48
CA PHE A 176 1.00 5.68 11.37
C PHE A 176 -0.25 4.96 10.90
N VAL A 177 -1.39 5.37 11.44
CA VAL A 177 -2.71 5.02 10.90
C VAL A 177 -3.42 6.32 10.57
N TYR A 178 -3.80 6.48 9.30
CA TYR A 178 -4.62 7.57 8.80
C TYR A 178 -6.02 7.05 8.50
N TYR A 179 -7.00 7.46 9.29
CA TYR A 179 -8.38 7.08 9.05
C TYR A 179 -8.95 7.92 7.89
N GLY A 180 -9.46 7.22 6.88
CA GLY A 180 -10.05 7.79 5.69
C GLY A 180 -11.33 8.56 5.99
N SER A 181 -11.80 9.32 5.01
CA SER A 181 -13.11 9.97 5.08
C SER A 181 -13.53 10.46 3.69
N ALA A 182 -14.79 10.92 3.58
CA ALA A 182 -15.24 11.65 2.39
C ALA A 182 -14.40 12.90 2.06
N LYS A 183 -13.63 13.43 3.02
CA LYS A 183 -12.71 14.57 2.84
C LYS A 183 -11.28 14.14 2.52
N GLY A 184 -11.02 12.84 2.40
CA GLY A 184 -9.70 12.24 2.24
C GLY A 184 -8.96 12.02 3.56
N PHE A 185 -7.63 11.98 3.48
CA PHE A 185 -6.72 11.68 4.58
C PHE A 185 -6.12 12.96 5.15
N GLY A 186 -6.55 13.35 6.35
CA GLY A 186 -6.03 14.52 7.05
C GLY A 186 -5.36 14.16 8.37
N HIS A 187 -4.36 14.95 8.79
CA HIS A 187 -3.66 14.75 10.07
C HIS A 187 -4.59 14.77 11.31
N GLY A 188 -5.79 15.34 11.21
CA GLY A 188 -6.78 15.35 12.30
C GLY A 188 -7.43 13.98 12.58
N ARG A 189 -7.34 13.02 11.67
CA ARG A 189 -7.79 11.63 11.84
C ARG A 189 -6.61 10.67 11.73
N ARG A 190 -5.53 10.96 12.45
CA ARG A 190 -4.29 10.19 12.45
C ARG A 190 -3.93 9.76 13.86
N VAL A 191 -3.46 8.52 14.00
CA VAL A 191 -2.74 8.06 15.19
C VAL A 191 -1.34 7.62 14.80
N GLN A 192 -0.40 7.71 15.74
CA GLN A 192 0.99 7.31 15.55
C GLN A 192 1.45 6.48 16.74
N PHE A 193 2.33 5.51 16.49
CA PHE A 193 2.86 4.62 17.49
C PHE A 193 4.38 4.50 17.35
N ASP A 194 5.07 4.52 18.49
CA ASP A 194 6.48 4.19 18.54
C ASP A 194 6.69 2.73 18.12
N LYS A 195 7.50 2.57 17.08
CA LYS A 195 7.94 1.31 16.52
C LYS A 195 9.46 1.25 16.66
N PRO A 196 10.00 0.86 17.82
CA PRO A 196 11.44 0.82 17.99
C PRO A 196 12.04 -0.26 17.09
N GLY A 197 12.98 0.11 16.24
CA GLY A 197 13.79 -0.80 15.45
C GLY A 197 13.33 -0.98 14.01
N TYR A 198 14.34 -1.08 13.14
CA TYR A 198 14.17 -1.22 11.70
C TYR A 198 13.21 -2.36 11.37
N SER A 199 12.20 -2.05 10.57
CA SER A 199 11.38 -3.01 9.85
C SER A 199 10.85 -2.33 8.60
N GLN A 200 10.52 -3.13 7.59
CA GLN A 200 9.99 -2.67 6.33
C GLN A 200 8.65 -3.31 6.03
N GLU A 201 8.05 -4.06 6.96
CA GLU A 201 6.83 -4.81 6.68
C GLU A 201 5.91 -4.83 7.89
N HIS A 202 4.64 -4.58 7.62
CA HIS A 202 3.53 -4.88 8.51
C HIS A 202 2.48 -5.72 7.77
N VAL A 203 1.62 -6.38 8.53
CA VAL A 203 0.44 -7.07 8.01
C VAL A 203 -0.80 -6.55 8.71
N VAL A 204 -1.88 -6.42 7.96
CA VAL A 204 -3.21 -6.06 8.44
C VAL A 204 -4.14 -7.25 8.22
N ALA A 205 -4.68 -7.82 9.30
CA ALA A 205 -5.61 -8.95 9.25
C ALA A 205 -6.32 -9.08 10.60
N ASP A 206 -7.49 -9.69 10.62
CA ASP A 206 -8.09 -10.17 11.88
C ASP A 206 -7.32 -11.41 12.35
N LEU A 207 -6.41 -11.23 13.31
CA LEU A 207 -5.48 -12.28 13.75
C LEU A 207 -6.03 -13.08 14.94
N ASN A 208 -7.11 -12.61 15.56
CA ASN A 208 -7.72 -13.25 16.73
C ASN A 208 -9.20 -13.62 16.55
N ASP A 209 -9.76 -13.42 15.35
CA ASP A 209 -11.15 -13.71 14.98
C ASP A 209 -12.17 -12.94 15.83
N ASP A 210 -11.81 -11.72 16.30
CA ASP A 210 -12.73 -10.82 17.01
C ASP A 210 -13.54 -9.91 16.06
N GLY A 211 -13.29 -10.08 14.75
CA GLY A 211 -13.88 -9.35 13.65
C GLY A 211 -13.18 -8.03 13.33
N TRP A 212 -12.32 -7.50 14.20
CA TRP A 212 -11.56 -6.28 13.96
C TRP A 212 -10.22 -6.59 13.30
N LEU A 213 -9.79 -5.71 12.40
CA LEU A 213 -8.47 -5.86 11.80
C LEU A 213 -7.39 -5.47 12.80
N ASP A 214 -6.41 -6.34 12.97
CA ASP A 214 -5.20 -6.13 13.76
C ASP A 214 -4.04 -5.68 12.87
N ILE A 215 -3.02 -5.09 13.48
CA ILE A 215 -1.78 -4.71 12.80
C ILE A 215 -0.61 -5.44 13.47
N ALA A 216 0.10 -6.28 12.72
CA ALA A 216 1.36 -6.86 13.18
C ALA A 216 2.53 -6.25 12.42
N HIS A 217 3.50 -5.69 13.16
CA HIS A 217 4.70 -5.08 12.59
C HIS A 217 5.95 -5.70 13.22
N GLY A 218 7.02 -5.78 12.43
CA GLY A 218 8.29 -6.32 12.88
C GLY A 218 9.14 -5.28 13.64
N SER A 219 10.16 -5.78 14.33
CA SER A 219 11.30 -4.99 14.78
C SER A 219 12.56 -5.85 14.74
N ARG A 220 13.48 -5.51 13.82
CA ARG A 220 14.70 -6.27 13.62
C ARG A 220 15.66 -6.16 14.79
N SER A 221 15.84 -4.95 15.35
CA SER A 221 16.78 -4.72 16.44
C SER A 221 16.23 -5.17 17.80
N GLN A 222 14.91 -5.20 17.98
CA GLN A 222 14.29 -5.74 19.19
C GLN A 222 14.07 -7.26 19.11
N HIS A 223 14.20 -7.87 17.94
CA HIS A 223 13.88 -9.28 17.71
C HIS A 223 12.44 -9.61 18.12
N THR A 224 11.50 -8.74 17.74
CA THR A 224 10.08 -8.93 18.07
C THR A 224 9.16 -8.70 16.88
N ILE A 225 7.99 -9.33 16.94
CA ILE A 225 6.79 -8.86 16.26
C ILE A 225 5.90 -8.25 17.34
N ARG A 226 5.41 -7.03 17.12
CA ARG A 226 4.34 -6.46 17.93
C ARG A 226 3.03 -6.59 17.16
N ILE A 227 2.01 -7.12 17.81
CA ILE A 227 0.65 -7.16 17.29
C ILE A 227 -0.17 -6.12 18.05
N LEU A 228 -0.61 -5.06 17.37
CA LEU A 228 -1.59 -4.10 17.86
C LEU A 228 -2.98 -4.67 17.62
N TRP A 229 -3.70 -4.99 18.69
CA TRP A 229 -5.03 -5.58 18.56
C TRP A 229 -6.06 -4.48 18.25
N GLY A 230 -6.76 -4.60 17.13
CA GLY A 230 -7.76 -3.65 16.65
C GLY A 230 -9.08 -3.73 17.43
N GLN A 231 -9.77 -2.60 17.56
CA GLN A 231 -11.06 -2.52 18.23
C GLN A 231 -11.80 -1.25 17.81
N ARG A 232 -13.04 -1.10 18.28
CA ARG A 232 -13.90 0.05 18.00
C ARG A 232 -13.25 1.41 18.31
N ASP A 233 -12.48 1.49 19.38
CA ASP A 233 -11.82 2.74 19.79
C ASP A 233 -10.45 2.94 19.11
N GLY A 234 -10.11 2.09 18.13
CA GLY A 234 -8.86 2.11 17.38
C GLY A 234 -7.73 1.31 18.05
N PHE A 235 -6.49 1.66 17.69
CA PHE A 235 -5.29 0.92 18.09
C PHE A 235 -4.57 1.56 19.28
N SER A 236 -3.90 0.73 20.08
CA SER A 236 -3.06 1.19 21.19
C SER A 236 -1.90 0.23 21.46
N VAL A 237 -0.71 0.77 21.73
CA VAL A 237 0.43 -0.03 22.20
C VAL A 237 0.16 -0.73 23.54
N LYS A 238 -0.81 -0.26 24.34
CA LYS A 238 -1.20 -0.92 25.60
C LYS A 238 -2.02 -2.19 25.35
N ARG A 239 -2.78 -2.24 24.26
CA ARG A 239 -3.51 -3.42 23.81
C ARG A 239 -2.71 -4.08 22.69
N SER A 240 -1.55 -4.60 23.04
CA SER A 240 -0.67 -5.29 22.11
C SER A 240 -0.07 -6.54 22.71
N SER A 241 0.36 -7.45 21.83
CA SER A 241 1.19 -8.59 22.19
C SER A 241 2.57 -8.44 21.56
N LEU A 242 3.59 -8.92 22.26
CA LEU A 242 4.96 -8.99 21.76
C LEU A 242 5.36 -10.46 21.63
N LEU A 243 5.76 -10.84 20.42
CA LEU A 243 6.29 -12.17 20.12
C LEU A 243 7.80 -12.04 19.88
N ASN A 244 8.60 -12.76 20.66
CA ASN A 244 10.04 -12.78 20.48
C ASN A 244 10.40 -13.68 19.28
N LEU A 245 10.86 -13.07 18.20
CA LEU A 245 11.23 -13.72 16.95
C LEU A 245 12.51 -13.07 16.42
N ALA A 246 13.59 -13.85 16.37
CA ALA A 246 14.87 -13.36 15.89
C ALA A 246 14.80 -13.06 14.38
N GLY A 247 15.21 -11.85 13.99
CA GLY A 247 15.46 -11.50 12.60
C GLY A 247 14.24 -11.56 11.69
N VAL A 248 13.09 -11.06 12.13
CA VAL A 248 11.90 -10.91 11.27
C VAL A 248 12.27 -10.04 10.06
N LEU A 249 12.22 -10.64 8.87
CA LEU A 249 12.50 -9.96 7.59
C LEU A 249 11.23 -9.73 6.78
N GLY A 250 10.23 -10.58 6.93
CA GLY A 250 8.94 -10.38 6.29
C GLY A 250 7.81 -11.17 6.92
N MET A 251 6.58 -10.73 6.63
CA MET A 251 5.34 -11.28 7.18
C MET A 251 4.26 -11.33 6.10
N SER A 252 3.43 -12.35 6.15
CA SER A 252 2.24 -12.42 5.31
C SER A 252 1.09 -13.05 6.09
N ALA A 253 -0.11 -12.52 5.91
CA ALA A 253 -1.33 -13.08 6.46
C ALA A 253 -2.24 -13.48 5.29
N PRO A 254 -2.52 -14.78 5.09
CA PRO A 254 -3.52 -15.19 4.11
C PRO A 254 -4.92 -14.88 4.65
N THR A 255 -5.83 -14.50 3.76
CA THR A 255 -7.26 -14.50 4.10
C THR A 255 -7.74 -15.94 4.26
N TRP A 256 -8.05 -16.35 5.50
CA TRP A 256 -8.69 -17.63 5.76
C TRP A 256 -10.19 -17.53 5.44
N MET A 257 -10.66 -18.26 4.42
CA MET A 257 -12.10 -18.47 4.24
C MET A 257 -12.58 -19.48 5.28
N GLY A 258 -13.10 -18.99 6.40
CA GLY A 258 -13.89 -19.81 7.30
C GLY A 258 -15.09 -20.44 6.56
N THR A 259 -15.65 -21.51 7.12
CA THR A 259 -16.77 -22.30 6.57
C THR A 259 -18.05 -21.48 6.29
N ALA A 260 -18.10 -20.20 6.68
CA ALA A 260 -19.21 -19.28 6.47
C ALA A 260 -19.04 -18.33 5.24
N GLY A 261 -18.01 -18.50 4.42
CA GLY A 261 -17.99 -17.94 3.05
C GLY A 261 -18.01 -16.41 2.93
N ARG A 262 -17.51 -15.67 3.92
CA ARG A 262 -17.29 -14.22 3.79
C ARG A 262 -15.80 -13.91 3.67
N PRO A 263 -15.33 -13.30 2.56
CA PRO A 263 -13.96 -12.83 2.48
C PRO A 263 -13.77 -11.65 3.45
N VAL A 264 -12.72 -11.71 4.28
CA VAL A 264 -12.35 -10.64 5.23
C VAL A 264 -11.39 -9.62 4.59
N CYS A 265 -11.11 -9.75 3.29
CA CYS A 265 -10.39 -8.73 2.53
C CYS A 265 -11.04 -8.61 1.15
N TRP A 266 -11.47 -7.40 0.80
CA TRP A 266 -12.19 -7.02 -0.42
C TRP A 266 -13.68 -7.41 -0.48
N ASP A 267 -14.58 -6.60 0.12
CA ASP A 267 -15.98 -6.59 -0.30
C ASP A 267 -16.24 -5.45 -1.30
N LEU A 268 -15.97 -5.74 -2.58
CA LEU A 268 -16.59 -5.01 -3.68
C LEU A 268 -18.04 -5.52 -3.83
N ARG A 269 -18.98 -4.78 -3.22
CA ARG A 269 -20.45 -4.72 -3.41
C ARG A 269 -21.31 -5.44 -2.35
N ARG A 270 -22.12 -4.62 -1.66
CA ARG A 270 -23.59 -4.76 -1.58
C ARG A 270 -24.29 -3.48 -1.06
N SER A 271 -24.62 -2.55 -1.95
CA SER A 271 -25.76 -1.64 -1.74
C SER A 271 -26.95 -2.13 -2.56
N GLY A 272 -27.54 -3.24 -2.10
CA GLY A 272 -28.88 -3.61 -2.50
C GLY A 272 -29.86 -2.74 -1.74
N VAL A 273 -30.37 -1.68 -2.37
CA VAL A 273 -31.52 -0.92 -1.86
C VAL A 273 -32.72 -1.85 -1.98
N GLY A 274 -33.06 -2.49 -0.87
CA GLY A 274 -34.37 -3.10 -0.67
C GLY A 274 -35.29 -2.05 -0.06
N HIS A 275 -36.34 -1.68 -0.79
CA HIS A 275 -37.54 -1.08 -0.22
C HIS A 275 -38.76 -1.71 -0.91
N PRO A 276 -39.89 -1.78 -0.18
CA PRO A 276 -40.85 -2.89 -0.20
C PRO A 276 -41.66 -3.06 -1.49
#